data_AF-A0A8T6MIW5-F1
#
_entry.id   AF-A0A8T6MIW5-F1
#
_cell.length_a   1.000
_cell.length_b   1.000
_cell.length_c   1.000
_cell.angle_alpha   90.00
_cell.angle_beta   90.00
_cell.angle_gamma   90.00
#
_symmetry.space_group_name_H-M   'P 1'
#
loop_
_entity.id
_entity.type
_entity.pdbx_description
1 polymer ?
#
loop_
_entity_poly.entity_id
_entity_poly.type
_entity_poly.pdbx_seq_one_letter_code
_entity_poly.pdbx_strand_id
1 'polypeptide(L)'
;MNPSDTLCDISYTFTTPGIYEILVIANDDEGTFSDDLFVEIFDDFSSTILNPTEESNYNVTKTINFNSSYSNNVGNVTCNWSHKRADLPSFTSFSTDCNTSYSFSVFNDYSIKLDTLDDFDSSSDSQTIGINILDLLSSSITMSRTTWNNNETISFTGNYDNNVSTVSCEWILNSNDTNTAVGTNCASLSQTLSSTGSYTIYYKVTDSGTGDISTSSEDFTVVLPLTATIYTPDASDVYNLSEGIIFDVGVSNAIGTKSYQWQYNRNSTGWTNFGSNSYTTTNGFATGGTYEFRVLVTDASRPSPINQVYSDTVSNILISDPLAVSVTSPTTGTNYDTGQTISFNSSVSNAVSGVSNYSWEYSTNQSTWIVFGTSVSNPTYSFSTTGTKYIRVTVTDGASRTATSSSINLVLSAPAVVLLNQTSITSLSGWSQSGGTVVAQPAFSGGGVKLNEFWSSAGFFYQGLSTQGNLVLEGVVSLASENDTSQAGLTFNYSSTSASYVCSITNDYGNDGLYLKYGGSQLATDKDGSWKVPAGNYNIKVEAFGSSKKCKYWEVGDSEPGWTLSVTNSSRNTGQWGGWVLVSGVVKSIKATTYG
;
A
#
# COMPACT_ATOMS: atom_id res chain seq x y z
N MET A 1 143.00 32.19 34.15
CA MET A 1 141.79 32.84 34.68
C MET A 1 140.80 32.94 33.54
N ASN A 2 139.71 32.19 33.56
CA ASN A 2 138.43 32.81 33.92
C ASN A 2 137.49 31.75 34.52
N PRO A 3 136.81 32.08 35.62
CA PRO A 3 135.89 31.20 36.33
C PRO A 3 134.52 31.19 35.63
N SER A 4 133.78 30.11 35.84
CA SER A 4 132.31 30.00 35.80
C SER A 4 131.52 31.21 35.27
N ASP A 5 131.10 31.16 34.00
CA ASP A 5 129.85 31.80 33.60
C ASP A 5 128.70 30.97 34.19
N THR A 6 128.31 31.29 35.42
CA THR A 6 127.00 30.91 35.93
C THR A 6 125.97 31.79 35.22
N LEU A 7 125.24 31.21 34.26
CA LEU A 7 123.98 31.77 33.79
C LEU A 7 123.08 31.99 35.01
N CYS A 8 122.80 33.26 35.35
CA CYS A 8 121.80 33.62 36.34
C CYS A 8 120.43 33.47 35.69
N ASP A 9 119.77 32.33 35.88
CA ASP A 9 118.36 32.20 35.56
C ASP A 9 117.54 32.97 36.60
N ILE A 10 116.95 34.10 36.18
CA ILE A 10 116.03 34.91 36.99
C ILE A 10 114.61 34.68 36.45
N SER A 11 113.68 34.28 37.33
CA SER A 11 112.26 34.14 37.00
C SER A 11 111.42 35.14 37.78
N TYR A 12 110.58 35.92 37.09
CA TYR A 12 109.58 36.83 37.67
C TYR A 12 108.21 36.53 37.08
N THR A 13 107.17 36.50 37.92
CA THR A 13 105.78 36.28 37.49
C THR A 13 105.00 37.58 37.61
N PHE A 14 104.45 38.05 36.49
CA PHE A 14 103.54 39.19 36.46
C PHE A 14 102.14 38.74 36.89
N THR A 15 101.51 39.49 37.79
CA THR A 15 100.18 39.16 38.34
C THR A 15 99.06 40.05 37.80
N THR A 16 99.39 41.03 36.96
CA THR A 16 98.44 41.96 36.34
C THR A 16 98.84 42.22 34.89
N PRO A 17 97.89 42.45 33.98
CA PRO A 17 98.17 42.93 32.64
C PRO A 17 98.82 44.32 32.65
N GLY A 18 99.58 44.63 31.61
CA GLY A 18 100.22 45.93 31.42
C GLY A 18 101.58 45.82 30.75
N ILE A 19 102.12 47.00 30.41
CA ILE A 19 103.49 47.12 29.88
C ILE A 19 104.43 47.32 31.07
N TYR A 20 105.39 46.42 31.22
CA TYR A 20 106.43 46.47 32.23
C TYR A 20 107.77 46.76 31.57
N GLU A 21 108.50 47.71 32.14
CA GLU A 21 109.90 47.95 31.81
C GLU A 21 110.76 47.22 32.84
N ILE A 22 111.60 46.31 32.37
CA ILE A 22 112.53 45.53 33.18
C ILE A 22 113.93 46.06 32.89
N LEU A 23 114.49 46.79 33.84
CA LEU A 23 115.90 47.20 33.80
C LEU A 23 116.77 46.03 34.24
N VAL A 24 117.52 45.45 33.30
CA VAL A 24 118.50 44.40 33.58
C VAL A 24 119.86 45.06 33.82
N ILE A 25 120.44 44.85 35.00
CA ILE A 25 121.75 45.40 35.37
C ILE A 25 122.73 44.25 35.60
N ALA A 26 123.82 44.22 34.85
CA ALA A 26 124.93 43.30 35.02
C ALA A 26 126.17 44.06 35.50
N ASN A 27 126.84 43.55 36.54
CA ASN A 27 128.06 44.14 37.08
C ASN A 27 129.18 43.11 36.97
N ASP A 28 130.32 43.52 36.44
CA ASP A 28 131.56 42.74 36.48
C ASP A 28 132.72 43.58 37.06
N ASP A 29 133.93 43.02 37.06
CA ASP A 29 135.13 43.67 37.57
C ASP A 29 135.59 44.88 36.70
N GLU A 30 134.99 45.07 35.52
CA GLU A 30 135.31 46.14 34.54
C GLU A 30 134.23 47.24 34.49
N GLY A 31 133.02 47.01 35.00
CA GLY A 31 131.97 48.04 35.13
C GLY A 31 130.53 47.52 35.24
N THR A 32 129.58 48.45 35.16
CA THR A 32 128.13 48.16 35.13
C THR A 32 127.61 48.32 33.70
N PHE A 33 126.91 47.30 33.20
CA PHE A 33 126.13 47.36 31.97
C PHE A 33 124.65 47.25 32.32
N SER A 34 123.80 48.03 31.66
CA SER A 34 122.35 47.91 31.81
C SER A 34 121.63 47.99 30.48
N ASP A 35 120.53 47.26 30.37
CA ASP A 35 119.64 47.27 29.20
C ASP A 35 118.17 47.22 29.65
N ASP A 36 117.29 47.84 28.87
CA ASP A 36 115.86 47.88 29.16
C ASP A 36 115.13 46.82 28.32
N LEU A 37 114.39 45.94 29.00
CA LEU A 37 113.51 44.97 28.37
C LEU A 37 112.06 45.34 28.63
N PHE A 38 111.31 45.63 27.56
CA PHE A 38 109.87 45.84 27.66
C PHE A 38 109.13 44.52 27.52
N VAL A 39 108.29 44.21 28.50
CA VAL A 39 107.40 43.04 28.50
C VAL A 39 105.97 43.53 28.60
N GLU A 40 105.16 43.21 27.60
CA GLU A 40 103.71 43.47 27.62
C GLU A 40 102.98 42.19 28.02
N ILE A 41 102.15 42.29 29.06
CA ILE A 41 101.30 41.21 29.55
C ILE A 41 99.86 41.56 29.20
N PHE A 42 99.20 40.69 28.42
CA PHE A 42 97.80 40.84 28.03
C PHE A 42 96.87 40.19 29.06
N ASP A 43 95.61 40.63 29.10
CA ASP A 43 94.55 39.88 29.76
C ASP A 43 94.28 38.57 29.01
N ASP A 44 93.76 37.57 29.72
CA ASP A 44 93.39 36.30 29.10
C ASP A 44 92.36 36.54 27.99
N PHE A 45 92.64 35.96 26.81
CA PHE A 45 91.70 35.91 25.70
C PHE A 45 90.42 35.18 26.12
N SER A 46 89.26 35.77 25.83
CA SER A 46 87.97 35.14 26.13
C SER A 46 86.95 35.37 25.02
N SER A 47 86.05 34.42 24.85
CA SER A 47 84.93 34.47 23.93
C SER A 47 83.59 34.18 24.62
N THR A 48 82.51 34.61 23.99
CA THR A 48 81.16 34.44 24.53
C THR A 48 80.17 34.23 23.39
N ILE A 49 79.30 33.25 23.54
CA ILE A 49 78.15 32.98 22.72
C ILE A 49 77.05 33.97 23.13
N LEU A 50 76.70 34.86 22.21
CA LEU A 50 75.65 35.87 22.42
C LEU A 50 74.26 35.33 22.06
N ASN A 51 74.19 34.46 21.05
CA ASN A 51 72.99 33.77 20.63
C ASN A 51 73.39 32.45 19.96
N PRO A 52 72.66 31.33 20.17
CA PRO A 52 71.52 31.16 21.08
C PRO A 52 71.90 31.28 22.57
N THR A 53 70.92 31.35 23.47
CA THR A 53 71.15 31.32 24.92
C THR A 53 70.94 29.91 25.49
N GLU A 54 71.47 29.63 26.67
CA GLU A 54 71.27 28.37 27.40
C GLU A 54 69.76 28.03 27.50
N GLU A 55 69.42 26.75 27.28
CA GLU A 55 68.07 26.17 27.33
C GLU A 55 67.05 26.80 26.36
N SER A 56 67.51 27.52 25.34
CA SER A 56 66.62 28.04 24.29
C SER A 56 66.03 26.91 23.43
N ASN A 57 64.77 27.07 23.03
CA ASN A 57 64.00 26.07 22.28
C ASN A 57 63.76 26.54 20.85
N TYR A 58 64.00 25.66 19.88
CA TYR A 58 63.75 25.94 18.47
C TYR A 58 63.14 24.72 17.80
N ASN A 59 62.26 24.90 16.83
CA ASN A 59 61.77 23.77 16.05
C ASN A 59 62.81 23.29 15.06
N VAL A 60 62.73 22.01 14.71
CA VAL A 60 63.42 21.47 13.55
C VAL A 60 63.20 22.38 12.33
N THR A 61 64.25 22.51 11.52
CA THR A 61 64.35 23.35 10.32
C THR A 61 64.34 24.87 10.56
N LYS A 62 64.11 25.35 11.79
CA LYS A 62 64.22 26.78 12.09
C LYS A 62 65.67 27.23 11.96
N THR A 63 65.88 28.31 11.20
CA THR A 63 67.19 28.96 11.10
C THR A 63 67.48 29.70 12.40
N ILE A 64 68.56 29.31 13.07
CA ILE A 64 69.06 29.93 14.29
C ILE A 64 70.31 30.73 13.92
N ASN A 65 70.37 31.98 14.36
CA ASN A 65 71.57 32.79 14.22
C ASN A 65 72.56 32.42 15.33
N PHE A 66 73.83 32.19 15.02
CA PHE A 66 74.88 31.91 16.00
C PHE A 66 75.82 33.10 15.99
N ASN A 67 75.81 33.86 17.08
CA ASN A 67 76.60 35.09 17.19
C ASN A 67 77.57 34.96 18.35
N SER A 68 78.79 35.45 18.16
CA SER A 68 79.82 35.47 19.18
C SER A 68 80.41 36.86 19.37
N SER A 69 80.97 37.08 20.55
CA SER A 69 81.88 38.18 20.84
C SER A 69 83.14 37.63 21.49
N TYR A 70 84.22 38.40 21.43
CA TYR A 70 85.48 38.08 22.06
C TYR A 70 86.15 39.36 22.56
N SER A 71 87.03 39.22 23.53
CA SER A 71 87.78 40.31 24.14
C SER A 71 89.24 39.92 24.35
N ASN A 72 90.09 40.95 24.49
CA ASN A 72 91.52 40.83 24.78
C ASN A 72 92.33 40.10 23.68
N ASN A 73 91.80 40.03 22.46
CA ASN A 73 92.56 39.51 21.32
C ASN A 73 93.58 40.56 20.84
N VAL A 74 94.76 40.09 20.49
CA VAL A 74 95.84 40.89 19.89
C VAL A 74 95.92 40.63 18.39
N GLY A 75 95.70 39.38 17.98
CA GLY A 75 95.68 38.94 16.59
C GLY A 75 94.27 38.80 16.00
N ASN A 76 94.21 38.12 14.86
CA ASN A 76 92.93 37.75 14.26
C ASN A 76 92.35 36.55 14.98
N VAL A 77 91.04 36.56 15.18
CA VAL A 77 90.31 35.46 15.81
C VAL A 77 89.77 34.52 14.74
N THR A 78 90.08 33.23 14.90
CA THR A 78 89.44 32.15 14.14
C THR A 78 88.37 31.49 15.01
N CYS A 79 87.22 31.18 14.41
CA CYS A 79 86.09 30.56 15.09
C CYS A 79 85.81 29.17 14.53
N ASN A 80 85.32 28.27 15.36
CA ASN A 80 84.77 26.98 14.96
C ASN A 80 83.52 26.68 15.77
N TRP A 81 82.37 26.73 15.11
CA TRP A 81 81.10 26.31 15.67
C TRP A 81 80.87 24.83 15.41
N SER A 82 80.53 24.10 16.48
CA SER A 82 80.17 22.70 16.41
C SER A 82 78.96 22.38 17.27
N HIS A 83 78.24 21.31 16.93
CA HIS A 83 77.10 20.85 17.68
C HIS A 83 77.24 19.37 18.02
N LYS A 84 76.69 18.94 19.15
CA LYS A 84 76.60 17.54 19.55
C LYS A 84 75.18 17.22 19.97
N ARG A 85 74.59 16.24 19.31
CA ARG A 85 73.26 15.71 19.67
C ARG A 85 73.40 14.82 20.92
N ALA A 86 72.45 14.86 21.85
CA ALA A 86 72.59 14.18 23.14
C ALA A 86 72.74 12.65 23.05
N ASP A 87 72.18 12.04 22.00
CA ASP A 87 72.30 10.62 21.66
C ASP A 87 73.58 10.24 20.88
N LEU A 88 74.43 11.22 20.53
CA LEU A 88 75.68 11.01 19.80
C LEU A 88 76.91 11.35 20.66
N PRO A 89 78.02 10.62 20.50
CA PRO A 89 79.19 10.78 21.37
C PRO A 89 80.07 12.00 21.05
N SER A 90 79.93 12.60 19.86
CA SER A 90 80.91 13.54 19.32
C SER A 90 80.28 14.81 18.74
N PHE A 91 81.02 15.92 18.83
CA PHE A 91 80.70 17.18 18.16
C PHE A 91 80.96 17.10 16.65
N THR A 92 80.11 17.78 15.89
CA THR A 92 80.22 17.96 14.44
C THR A 92 80.32 19.46 14.15
N SER A 93 81.39 19.87 13.47
CA SER A 93 81.57 21.27 13.03
C SER A 93 80.58 21.63 11.94
N PHE A 94 80.02 22.84 12.02
CA PHE A 94 79.07 23.35 11.02
C PHE A 94 79.41 24.73 10.46
N SER A 95 80.31 25.49 11.09
CA SER A 95 80.76 26.78 10.56
C SER A 95 82.10 27.22 11.14
N THR A 96 82.87 27.97 10.38
CA THR A 96 84.09 28.66 10.83
C THR A 96 83.91 30.18 10.95
N ASP A 97 82.74 30.70 10.58
CA ASP A 97 82.44 32.12 10.69
C ASP A 97 82.05 32.44 12.13
N CYS A 98 82.61 33.50 12.71
CA CYS A 98 82.29 33.90 14.10
C CYS A 98 80.83 34.30 14.29
N ASN A 99 80.17 34.75 13.22
CA ASN A 99 78.72 34.97 13.16
C ASN A 99 78.15 34.21 11.97
N THR A 100 77.20 33.32 12.22
CA THR A 100 76.66 32.41 11.20
C THR A 100 75.19 32.11 11.45
N SER A 101 74.59 31.26 10.63
CA SER A 101 73.26 30.74 10.87
C SER A 101 73.20 29.26 10.51
N TYR A 102 72.47 28.46 11.29
CA TYR A 102 72.35 27.03 11.08
C TYR A 102 70.95 26.53 11.44
N SER A 103 70.51 25.45 10.81
CA SER A 103 69.23 24.80 11.10
C SER A 103 69.43 23.30 11.33
N PHE A 104 68.71 22.77 12.32
CA PHE A 104 68.78 21.36 12.69
C PHE A 104 67.65 20.58 12.06
N SER A 105 67.94 19.41 11.49
CA SER A 105 66.95 18.57 10.81
C SER A 105 66.38 17.45 11.68
N VAL A 106 66.87 17.29 12.91
CA VAL A 106 66.50 16.21 13.82
C VAL A 106 66.15 16.82 15.17
N PHE A 107 65.01 16.43 15.74
CA PHE A 107 64.63 16.85 17.09
C PHE A 107 65.51 16.14 18.11
N ASN A 108 66.07 16.89 19.05
CA ASN A 108 66.88 16.41 20.16
C ASN A 108 67.34 17.57 21.05
N ASP A 109 68.00 17.23 22.14
CA ASP A 109 68.81 18.20 22.88
C ASP A 109 70.19 18.29 22.22
N TYR A 110 70.70 19.50 22.06
CA TYR A 110 71.98 19.79 21.41
C TYR A 110 72.89 20.60 22.32
N SER A 111 74.13 20.15 22.48
CA SER A 111 75.21 21.01 22.97
C SER A 111 75.82 21.78 21.81
N ILE A 112 75.87 23.10 21.90
CA ILE A 112 76.52 24.00 20.93
C ILE A 112 77.83 24.47 21.52
N LYS A 113 78.92 24.28 20.78
CA LYS A 113 80.27 24.62 21.21
C LYS A 113 80.90 25.61 20.23
N LEU A 114 81.43 26.69 20.79
CA LEU A 114 82.26 27.67 20.10
C LEU A 114 83.70 27.49 20.60
N ASP A 115 84.60 27.15 19.68
CA ASP A 115 86.03 27.19 19.89
C ASP A 115 86.61 28.41 19.17
N THR A 116 87.40 29.22 19.88
CA THR A 116 88.06 30.42 19.34
C THR A 116 89.56 30.36 19.57
N LEU A 117 90.34 30.82 18.60
CA LEU A 117 91.81 30.87 18.66
C LEU A 117 92.30 32.23 18.15
N ASP A 118 93.12 32.91 18.95
CA ASP A 118 93.91 34.08 18.56
C ASP A 118 95.21 33.62 17.88
N ASP A 119 95.46 34.08 16.66
CA ASP A 119 96.62 33.67 15.85
C ASP A 119 97.94 34.35 16.27
N PHE A 120 97.90 35.37 17.12
CA PHE A 120 99.10 36.09 17.55
C PHE A 120 99.89 35.32 18.61
N ASP A 121 99.22 34.82 19.64
CA ASP A 121 99.84 34.13 20.78
C ASP A 121 99.38 32.68 20.94
N SER A 122 98.53 32.20 20.02
CA SER A 122 97.90 30.87 20.08
C SER A 122 97.03 30.67 21.33
N SER A 123 96.57 31.75 21.96
CA SER A 123 95.60 31.68 23.04
C SER A 123 94.24 31.24 22.51
N SER A 124 93.52 30.45 23.29
CA SER A 124 92.25 29.85 22.87
C SER A 124 91.24 29.86 24.00
N ASP A 125 89.97 30.04 23.64
CA ASP A 125 88.84 29.91 24.56
C ASP A 125 87.76 28.99 23.96
N SER A 126 86.97 28.37 24.83
CA SER A 126 85.94 27.41 24.47
C SER A 126 84.72 27.55 25.36
N GLN A 127 83.57 27.79 24.74
CA GLN A 127 82.28 27.87 25.43
C GLN A 127 81.30 26.84 24.88
N THR A 128 80.51 26.22 25.76
CA THR A 128 79.45 25.29 25.38
C THR A 128 78.15 25.66 26.07
N ILE A 129 77.04 25.66 25.31
CA ILE A 129 75.68 25.87 25.81
C ILE A 129 74.74 24.75 25.36
N GLY A 130 73.66 24.50 26.11
CA GLY A 130 72.57 23.61 25.73
C GLY A 130 71.43 24.34 25.00
N ILE A 131 70.91 23.75 23.93
CA ILE A 131 69.65 24.16 23.28
C ILE A 131 68.78 22.93 23.01
N ASN A 132 67.47 23.10 22.93
CA ASN A 132 66.55 22.01 22.59
C ASN A 132 65.95 22.24 21.19
N ILE A 133 66.06 21.23 20.34
CA ILE A 133 65.44 21.19 19.03
C ILE A 133 64.18 20.33 19.12
N LEU A 134 63.04 20.99 19.00
CA LEU A 134 61.71 20.41 19.16
C LEU A 134 61.19 19.88 17.82
N ASP A 135 60.37 18.84 17.90
CA ASP A 135 59.62 18.35 16.73
C ASP A 135 58.48 19.33 16.38
N LEU A 136 57.94 19.23 15.16
CA LEU A 136 56.87 20.12 14.72
C LEU A 136 55.54 19.76 15.39
N LEU A 137 54.80 20.80 15.83
CA LEU A 137 53.42 20.67 16.30
C LEU A 137 52.58 19.93 15.25
N SER A 138 51.93 18.85 15.67
CA SER A 138 51.08 18.04 14.80
C SER A 138 49.64 18.01 15.31
N SER A 139 48.69 17.87 14.38
CA SER A 139 47.27 17.70 14.71
C SER A 139 46.62 16.63 13.84
N SER A 140 45.59 15.98 14.38
CA SER A 140 44.76 15.02 13.64
C SER A 140 43.30 15.11 14.08
N ILE A 141 42.41 14.69 13.18
CA ILE A 141 40.97 14.57 13.43
C ILE A 141 40.60 13.11 13.20
N THR A 142 39.68 12.59 14.01
CA THR A 142 39.07 11.29 13.76
C THR A 142 37.56 11.37 13.88
N MET A 143 36.88 10.53 13.10
CA MET A 143 35.43 10.36 13.08
C MET A 143 35.10 8.89 12.76
N SER A 144 33.91 8.43 13.14
CA SER A 144 33.56 7.01 13.03
C SER A 144 33.20 6.54 11.62
N ARG A 145 32.84 7.47 10.72
CA ARG A 145 32.44 7.22 9.33
C ARG A 145 32.57 8.52 8.52
N THR A 146 32.17 8.54 7.26
CA THR A 146 32.29 9.74 6.39
C THR A 146 30.94 10.22 5.86
N THR A 147 29.83 9.58 6.22
CA THR A 147 28.48 9.97 5.77
C THR A 147 27.46 9.81 6.88
N TRP A 148 26.58 10.81 7.03
CA TRP A 148 25.54 10.87 8.06
C TRP A 148 24.19 11.28 7.47
N ASN A 149 23.12 10.92 8.18
CA ASN A 149 21.81 11.50 7.88
C ASN A 149 21.78 12.96 8.34
N ASN A 150 21.01 13.79 7.66
CA ASN A 150 20.75 15.14 8.15
C ASN A 150 20.03 15.09 9.50
N ASN A 151 20.31 16.08 10.34
CA ASN A 151 19.87 16.18 11.73
C ASN A 151 20.42 15.07 12.65
N GLU A 152 21.35 14.24 12.18
CA GLU A 152 22.13 13.36 13.04
C GLU A 152 23.29 14.13 13.69
N THR A 153 23.65 13.76 14.92
CA THR A 153 24.82 14.31 15.59
C THR A 153 26.10 13.63 15.09
N ILE A 154 27.02 14.45 14.62
CA ILE A 154 28.35 14.06 14.15
C ILE A 154 29.34 14.41 15.27
N SER A 155 30.15 13.44 15.68
CA SER A 155 31.19 13.62 16.69
C SER A 155 32.57 13.55 16.05
N PHE A 156 33.41 14.52 16.39
CA PHE A 156 34.79 14.62 15.97
C PHE A 156 35.70 14.57 17.20
N THR A 157 36.80 13.84 17.10
CA THR A 157 37.84 13.82 18.12
C THR A 157 39.10 14.46 17.55
N GLY A 158 39.61 15.47 18.24
CA GLY A 158 40.84 16.17 17.88
C GLY A 158 41.99 15.68 18.75
N ASN A 159 43.13 15.41 18.14
CA ASN A 159 44.38 15.10 18.84
C ASN A 159 45.49 16.02 18.34
N TYR A 160 46.45 16.29 19.21
CA TYR A 160 47.65 17.06 18.89
C TYR A 160 48.81 16.54 19.73
N ASP A 161 50.02 16.66 19.18
CA ASP A 161 51.26 16.24 19.82
C ASP A 161 52.38 17.24 19.53
N ASN A 162 53.50 17.10 20.24
CA ASN A 162 54.71 17.92 20.11
C ASN A 162 54.54 19.40 20.51
N ASN A 163 53.59 19.70 21.41
CA ASN A 163 53.50 21.02 22.01
C ASN A 163 54.47 21.17 23.20
N VAL A 164 54.96 22.39 23.40
CA VAL A 164 55.85 22.81 24.49
C VAL A 164 55.07 23.42 25.63
N SER A 165 54.01 24.16 25.30
CA SER A 165 53.19 24.91 26.25
C SER A 165 51.71 24.56 26.09
N THR A 166 50.85 25.35 26.73
CA THR A 166 49.39 25.24 26.58
C THR A 166 48.99 25.43 25.11
N VAL A 167 48.09 24.56 24.64
CA VAL A 167 47.55 24.62 23.29
C VAL A 167 46.17 25.28 23.28
N SER A 168 45.93 26.14 22.28
CA SER A 168 44.60 26.66 21.95
C SER A 168 44.09 25.99 20.67
N CYS A 169 42.79 25.71 20.62
CA CYS A 169 42.19 24.97 19.52
C CYS A 169 41.00 25.71 18.92
N GLU A 170 40.83 25.55 17.61
CA GLU A 170 39.74 26.13 16.84
C GLU A 170 39.24 25.09 15.83
N TRP A 171 37.94 24.81 15.87
CA TRP A 171 37.26 23.99 14.88
C TRP A 171 36.54 24.88 13.88
N ILE A 172 36.75 24.61 12.59
CA ILE A 172 36.20 25.42 11.51
C ILE A 172 35.47 24.49 10.55
N LEU A 173 34.16 24.69 10.39
CA LEU A 173 33.36 23.98 9.42
C LEU A 173 33.33 24.76 8.10
N ASN A 174 33.76 24.11 7.03
CA ASN A 174 33.57 24.60 5.67
C ASN A 174 32.30 23.99 5.08
N SER A 175 31.42 24.88 4.61
CA SER A 175 30.22 24.52 3.87
C SER A 175 30.10 25.46 2.67
N ASN A 176 30.13 24.91 1.45
CA ASN A 176 30.03 25.69 0.21
C ASN A 176 31.03 26.87 0.18
N ASP A 177 32.32 26.59 0.39
CA ASP A 177 33.41 27.59 0.41
C ASP A 177 33.30 28.65 1.52
N THR A 178 32.40 28.47 2.48
CA THR A 178 32.26 29.36 3.63
C THR A 178 32.79 28.70 4.89
N ASN A 179 33.82 29.30 5.50
CA ASN A 179 34.41 28.85 6.76
C ASN A 179 33.71 29.49 7.96
N THR A 180 33.21 28.67 8.88
CA THR A 180 32.57 29.11 10.12
C THR A 180 33.25 28.46 11.32
N ALA A 181 33.66 29.26 12.31
CA ALA A 181 34.16 28.73 13.58
C ALA A 181 33.00 28.08 14.37
N VAL A 182 33.17 26.82 14.76
CA VAL A 182 32.11 26.00 15.37
C VAL A 182 32.46 25.46 16.77
N GLY A 183 33.68 25.65 17.24
CA GLY A 183 34.06 25.28 18.60
C GLY A 183 35.55 25.50 18.92
N THR A 184 35.90 25.39 20.19
CA THR A 184 37.28 25.62 20.68
C THR A 184 37.79 24.52 21.63
N ASN A 185 36.98 23.51 21.92
CA ASN A 185 37.40 22.40 22.79
C ASN A 185 38.40 21.51 22.04
N CYS A 186 39.61 21.37 22.57
CA CYS A 186 40.67 20.60 21.92
C CYS A 186 40.37 19.10 21.77
N ALA A 187 39.66 18.48 22.72
CA ALA A 187 39.48 17.04 22.73
C ALA A 187 38.40 16.57 21.75
N SER A 188 37.32 17.36 21.59
CA SER A 188 36.16 16.92 20.82
C SER A 188 35.25 18.05 20.39
N LEU A 189 34.56 17.84 19.28
CA LEU A 189 33.46 18.66 18.77
C LEU A 189 32.25 17.78 18.46
N SER A 190 31.04 18.33 18.61
CA SER A 190 29.84 17.73 18.03
C SER A 190 29.06 18.76 17.21
N GLN A 191 28.50 18.33 16.07
CA GLN A 191 27.70 19.16 15.17
C GLN A 191 26.45 18.41 14.71
N THR A 192 25.39 19.14 14.41
CA THR A 192 24.17 18.61 13.81
C THR A 192 23.82 19.48 12.61
N LEU A 193 23.78 18.90 11.42
CA LEU A 193 23.59 19.62 10.16
C LEU A 193 22.26 19.22 9.51
N SER A 194 21.42 20.20 9.21
CA SER A 194 20.09 19.98 8.60
C SER A 194 20.12 19.94 7.08
N SER A 195 21.06 20.66 6.47
CA SER A 195 21.27 20.69 5.03
C SER A 195 22.10 19.50 4.57
N THR A 196 21.76 18.95 3.41
CA THR A 196 22.57 17.93 2.75
C THR A 196 23.69 18.57 1.95
N GLY A 197 24.83 17.89 1.82
CA GLY A 197 25.96 18.36 1.06
C GLY A 197 27.27 17.73 1.49
N SER A 198 28.35 18.15 0.84
CA SER A 198 29.72 17.84 1.26
C SER A 198 30.26 18.95 2.14
N TYR A 199 31.01 18.55 3.17
CA TYR A 199 31.56 19.42 4.19
C TYR A 199 33.01 19.03 4.45
N THR A 200 33.82 20.02 4.84
CA THR A 200 35.17 19.80 5.37
C THR A 200 35.23 20.37 6.78
N ILE A 201 35.69 19.59 7.75
CA ILE A 201 35.99 20.09 9.09
C ILE A 201 37.49 20.32 9.19
N TYR A 202 37.90 21.51 9.63
CA TYR A 202 39.28 21.82 9.97
C TYR A 202 39.44 21.88 11.48
N TYR A 203 40.57 21.39 11.97
CA TYR A 203 40.99 21.46 13.35
C TYR A 203 42.36 22.14 13.38
N LYS A 204 42.37 23.35 13.90
CA LYS A 204 43.55 24.18 14.02
C LYS A 204 43.99 24.21 15.47
N VAL A 205 45.26 23.93 15.71
CA VAL A 205 45.90 24.02 17.03
C VAL A 205 47.02 25.03 17.00
N THR A 206 47.19 25.77 18.08
CA THR A 206 48.23 26.79 18.22
C THR A 206 48.93 26.64 19.57
N ASP A 207 50.24 26.46 19.54
CA ASP A 207 51.08 26.39 20.73
C ASP A 207 51.47 27.81 21.18
N SER A 208 51.14 28.17 22.41
CA SER A 208 51.44 29.50 22.95
C SER A 208 52.92 29.74 23.26
N GLY A 209 53.71 28.68 23.43
CA GLY A 209 55.13 28.76 23.77
C GLY A 209 56.01 29.09 22.56
N THR A 210 55.72 28.48 21.41
CA THR A 210 56.50 28.65 20.18
C THR A 210 55.81 29.56 19.15
N GLY A 211 54.49 29.71 19.24
CA GLY A 211 53.66 30.35 18.22
C GLY A 211 53.36 29.45 17.02
N ASP A 212 53.70 28.16 17.08
CA ASP A 212 53.44 27.23 15.99
C ASP A 212 51.97 26.94 15.80
N ILE A 213 51.61 26.66 14.55
CA ILE A 213 50.25 26.34 14.16
C ILE A 213 50.29 25.04 13.36
N SER A 214 49.43 24.10 13.76
CA SER A 214 49.13 22.90 12.98
C SER A 214 47.67 22.90 12.59
N THR A 215 47.36 22.40 11.41
CA THR A 215 45.98 22.31 10.93
C THR A 215 45.78 21.00 10.18
N SER A 216 44.79 20.24 10.63
CA SER A 216 44.30 19.01 9.98
C SER A 216 42.89 19.22 9.46
N SER A 217 42.48 18.42 8.49
CA SER A 217 41.14 18.48 7.92
C SER A 217 40.60 17.11 7.57
N GLU A 218 39.29 16.97 7.63
CA GLU A 218 38.59 15.77 7.18
C GLU A 218 37.31 16.11 6.40
N ASP A 219 37.02 15.32 5.39
CA ASP A 219 35.85 15.49 4.53
C ASP A 219 34.72 14.53 4.93
N PHE A 220 33.48 15.02 4.89
CA PHE A 220 32.31 14.21 5.13
C PHE A 220 31.08 14.68 4.34
N THR A 221 30.06 13.83 4.29
CA THR A 221 28.81 14.10 3.56
C THR A 221 27.59 13.96 4.46
N VAL A 222 26.64 14.87 4.31
CA VAL A 222 25.31 14.79 4.94
C VAL A 222 24.28 14.51 3.86
N VAL A 223 23.48 13.46 4.06
CA VAL A 223 22.45 13.00 3.12
C VAL A 223 21.09 12.91 3.78
N LEU A 224 20.01 12.86 2.99
CA LEU A 224 18.70 12.52 3.54
C LEU A 224 18.66 11.05 3.98
N PRO A 225 17.83 10.70 5.00
CA PRO A 225 17.60 9.32 5.39
C PRO A 225 17.09 8.49 4.21
N LEU A 226 17.65 7.28 4.05
CA LEU A 226 17.14 6.29 3.12
C LEU A 226 15.70 5.91 3.53
N THR A 227 14.75 5.91 2.60
CA THR A 227 13.37 5.51 2.87
C THR A 227 12.86 4.50 1.85
N ALA A 228 11.95 3.63 2.27
CA ALA A 228 11.34 2.60 1.42
C ALA A 228 9.82 2.50 1.70
N THR A 229 9.02 2.37 0.64
CA THR A 229 7.56 2.25 0.74
C THR A 229 7.08 1.17 -0.23
N ILE A 230 6.35 0.19 0.29
CA ILE A 230 5.71 -0.83 -0.54
C ILE A 230 4.46 -0.21 -1.20
N TYR A 231 4.35 -0.34 -2.51
CA TYR A 231 3.20 0.12 -3.28
C TYR A 231 2.18 -0.99 -3.54
N THR A 232 2.63 -2.24 -3.64
CA THR A 232 1.77 -3.41 -3.75
C THR A 232 2.36 -4.58 -2.96
N PRO A 233 1.54 -5.43 -2.32
CA PRO A 233 0.08 -5.32 -2.15
C PRO A 233 -0.33 -4.17 -1.20
N ASP A 234 -1.62 -3.82 -1.20
CA ASP A 234 -2.20 -2.85 -0.27
C ASP A 234 -2.72 -3.54 1.00
N ALA A 235 -2.72 -2.81 2.12
CA ALA A 235 -3.19 -3.36 3.38
C ALA A 235 -4.65 -3.84 3.29
N SER A 236 -4.92 -5.01 3.87
CA SER A 236 -6.23 -5.69 3.82
C SER A 236 -6.64 -6.33 2.49
N ASP A 237 -5.74 -6.39 1.51
CA ASP A 237 -5.98 -7.16 0.29
C ASP A 237 -6.22 -8.65 0.60
N VAL A 238 -7.00 -9.30 -0.27
CA VAL A 238 -7.35 -10.73 -0.18
C VAL A 238 -6.93 -11.44 -1.45
N TYR A 239 -6.12 -12.48 -1.32
CA TYR A 239 -5.61 -13.28 -2.43
C TYR A 239 -5.97 -14.76 -2.27
N ASN A 240 -6.02 -15.47 -3.39
CA ASN A 240 -6.21 -16.92 -3.38
C ASN A 240 -4.88 -17.66 -3.15
N LEU A 241 -4.95 -18.89 -2.65
CA LEU A 241 -3.78 -19.74 -2.53
C LEU A 241 -3.06 -19.89 -3.88
N SER A 242 -1.74 -19.78 -3.82
CA SER A 242 -0.83 -19.88 -4.98
C SER A 242 -1.06 -18.83 -6.08
N GLU A 243 -1.91 -17.83 -5.84
CA GLU A 243 -2.04 -16.67 -6.73
C GLU A 243 -0.73 -15.88 -6.73
N GLY A 244 -0.29 -15.46 -7.92
CA GLY A 244 0.93 -14.65 -8.05
C GLY A 244 0.69 -13.22 -7.60
N ILE A 245 1.12 -12.89 -6.39
CA ILE A 245 1.03 -11.53 -5.84
C ILE A 245 2.25 -10.73 -6.33
N ILE A 246 2.01 -9.55 -6.90
CA ILE A 246 3.06 -8.63 -7.31
C ILE A 246 3.44 -7.75 -6.12
N PHE A 247 4.72 -7.76 -5.79
CA PHE A 247 5.32 -6.90 -4.79
C PHE A 247 6.15 -5.83 -5.49
N ASP A 248 5.93 -4.57 -5.12
CA ASP A 248 6.63 -3.42 -5.68
C ASP A 248 7.01 -2.44 -4.56
N VAL A 249 8.25 -1.96 -4.56
CA VAL A 249 8.75 -1.01 -3.56
C VAL A 249 9.38 0.21 -4.22
N GLY A 250 8.98 1.40 -3.76
CA GLY A 250 9.67 2.66 -4.03
C GLY A 250 10.76 2.91 -3.00
N VAL A 251 11.94 3.33 -3.46
CA VAL A 251 13.06 3.73 -2.60
C VAL A 251 13.46 5.16 -2.90
N SER A 252 13.58 5.99 -1.87
CA SER A 252 14.02 7.37 -2.00
C SER A 252 15.34 7.61 -1.27
N ASN A 253 16.08 8.63 -1.70
CA ASN A 253 17.35 9.08 -1.10
C ASN A 253 18.50 8.06 -1.11
N ALA A 254 18.39 6.99 -1.91
CA ALA A 254 19.53 6.12 -2.19
C ALA A 254 20.55 6.86 -3.07
N ILE A 255 21.82 6.70 -2.76
CA ILE A 255 22.95 7.31 -3.47
C ILE A 255 23.77 6.28 -4.25
N GLY A 256 23.49 4.99 -4.07
CA GLY A 256 24.21 3.90 -4.71
C GLY A 256 23.36 2.72 -5.16
N THR A 257 24.03 1.59 -5.32
CA THR A 257 23.41 0.32 -5.68
C THR A 257 22.59 -0.21 -4.51
N LYS A 258 21.35 -0.59 -4.82
CA LYS A 258 20.37 -1.11 -3.86
C LYS A 258 20.29 -2.63 -3.91
N SER A 259 20.13 -3.27 -2.77
CA SER A 259 19.66 -4.64 -2.65
C SER A 259 18.41 -4.72 -1.77
N TYR A 260 17.56 -5.71 -2.06
CA TYR A 260 16.24 -5.92 -1.50
C TYR A 260 16.16 -7.31 -0.89
N GLN A 261 15.64 -7.40 0.33
CA GLN A 261 15.30 -8.65 0.98
C GLN A 261 13.84 -8.57 1.42
N TRP A 262 12.96 -9.15 0.62
CA TRP A 262 11.53 -9.24 0.90
C TRP A 262 11.27 -10.24 2.02
N GLN A 263 10.41 -9.84 2.95
CA GLN A 263 10.09 -10.62 4.14
C GLN A 263 8.58 -10.66 4.37
N TYR A 264 8.09 -11.84 4.75
CA TYR A 264 6.72 -12.01 5.19
C TYR A 264 6.68 -12.51 6.63
N ASN A 265 5.62 -12.15 7.35
CA ASN A 265 5.30 -12.70 8.66
C ASN A 265 3.87 -13.26 8.59
N ARG A 266 3.74 -14.56 8.81
CA ARG A 266 2.44 -15.23 8.76
C ARG A 266 1.95 -15.51 10.17
N ASN A 267 0.74 -15.05 10.50
CA ASN A 267 0.09 -15.26 11.79
C ASN A 267 1.02 -14.91 12.99
N SER A 268 1.83 -13.86 12.84
CA SER A 268 2.76 -13.39 13.87
C SER A 268 3.79 -14.44 14.35
N THR A 269 4.18 -15.38 13.49
CA THR A 269 5.15 -16.45 13.83
C THR A 269 6.61 -16.05 13.63
N GLY A 270 6.88 -14.93 12.96
CA GLY A 270 8.23 -14.41 12.69
C GLY A 270 8.44 -14.09 11.21
N TRP A 271 9.49 -13.31 10.93
CA TRP A 271 9.82 -12.85 9.57
C TRP A 271 10.62 -13.91 8.80
N THR A 272 10.15 -14.23 7.59
CA THR A 272 10.78 -15.18 6.66
C THR A 272 11.07 -14.51 5.33
N ASN A 273 12.26 -14.74 4.78
CA ASN A 273 12.66 -14.18 3.49
C ASN A 273 11.93 -14.89 2.32
N PHE A 274 11.58 -14.13 1.29
CA PHE A 274 11.00 -14.67 0.04
C PHE A 274 11.39 -13.80 -1.15
N GLY A 275 10.99 -14.22 -2.36
CA GLY A 275 11.16 -13.43 -3.57
C GLY A 275 12.61 -13.23 -4.02
N SER A 276 12.78 -12.39 -5.04
CA SER A 276 14.09 -12.06 -5.61
C SER A 276 14.68 -10.78 -5.02
N ASN A 277 16.00 -10.61 -5.12
CA ASN A 277 16.70 -9.37 -4.81
C ASN A 277 16.43 -8.29 -5.88
N SER A 278 15.22 -7.75 -5.88
CA SER A 278 14.71 -6.81 -6.87
C SER A 278 13.67 -5.88 -6.24
N TYR A 279 13.54 -4.67 -6.80
CA TYR A 279 12.52 -3.69 -6.39
C TYR A 279 11.09 -4.19 -6.71
N THR A 280 10.97 -5.15 -7.62
CA THR A 280 9.74 -5.87 -7.90
C THR A 280 9.96 -7.37 -7.87
N THR A 281 9.01 -8.12 -7.30
CA THR A 281 9.01 -9.59 -7.32
C THR A 281 7.58 -10.11 -7.36
N THR A 282 7.37 -11.30 -7.91
CA THR A 282 6.07 -11.98 -7.87
C THR A 282 6.20 -13.25 -7.06
N ASN A 283 5.27 -13.50 -6.14
CA ASN A 283 5.30 -14.72 -5.32
C ASN A 283 3.87 -15.20 -5.01
N GLY A 284 3.67 -16.52 -5.07
CA GLY A 284 2.44 -17.16 -4.61
C GLY A 284 2.67 -17.94 -3.32
N PHE A 285 1.67 -17.96 -2.45
CA PHE A 285 1.75 -18.61 -1.14
C PHE A 285 0.82 -19.82 -1.09
N ALA A 286 1.38 -20.99 -0.82
CA ALA A 286 0.65 -22.26 -0.82
C ALA A 286 -0.12 -22.54 0.48
N THR A 287 0.05 -21.72 1.52
CA THR A 287 -0.62 -21.92 2.81
C THR A 287 -1.38 -20.69 3.24
N GLY A 288 -2.65 -20.86 3.63
CA GLY A 288 -3.52 -19.75 3.98
C GLY A 288 -3.22 -19.12 5.34
N GLY A 289 -3.69 -17.90 5.57
CA GLY A 289 -3.53 -17.18 6.83
C GLY A 289 -3.44 -15.68 6.61
N THR A 290 -3.19 -14.96 7.70
CA THR A 290 -2.97 -13.52 7.67
C THR A 290 -1.48 -13.25 7.56
N TYR A 291 -1.09 -12.44 6.58
CA TYR A 291 0.28 -12.08 6.25
C TYR A 291 0.53 -10.60 6.50
N GLU A 292 1.76 -10.33 6.92
CA GLU A 292 2.37 -9.01 6.90
C GLU A 292 3.59 -9.07 5.99
N PHE A 293 3.90 -7.97 5.30
CA PHE A 293 5.03 -7.86 4.39
C PHE A 293 5.87 -6.63 4.71
N ARG A 294 7.18 -6.78 4.58
CA ARG A 294 8.14 -5.68 4.60
C ARG A 294 9.31 -6.01 3.68
N VAL A 295 10.11 -5.02 3.35
CA VAL A 295 11.36 -5.22 2.62
C VAL A 295 12.50 -4.49 3.33
N LEU A 296 13.61 -5.19 3.52
CA LEU A 296 14.87 -4.58 3.92
C LEU A 296 15.58 -4.09 2.65
N VAL A 297 15.79 -2.79 2.55
CA VAL A 297 16.56 -2.16 1.49
C VAL A 297 17.93 -1.82 2.04
N THR A 298 18.98 -2.23 1.32
CA THR A 298 20.38 -1.87 1.63
C THR A 298 20.96 -1.04 0.49
N ASP A 299 21.56 0.12 0.80
CA ASP A 299 22.36 0.93 -0.10
C ASP A 299 23.84 0.77 0.26
N ALA A 300 24.58 0.01 -0.54
CA ALA A 300 25.97 -0.36 -0.25
C ALA A 300 26.95 0.83 -0.30
N SER A 301 26.55 1.97 -0.88
CA SER A 301 27.38 3.18 -0.93
C SER A 301 27.31 4.01 0.34
N ARG A 302 26.44 3.65 1.29
CA ARG A 302 26.32 4.31 2.60
C ARG A 302 27.04 3.48 3.68
N PRO A 303 27.62 4.13 4.70
CA PRO A 303 28.17 3.43 5.86
C PRO A 303 27.07 2.92 6.82
N SER A 304 27.39 1.88 7.58
CA SER A 304 26.52 1.43 8.69
C SER A 304 26.41 2.50 9.79
N PRO A 305 25.26 2.62 10.50
CA PRO A 305 24.00 1.90 10.29
C PRO A 305 23.03 2.58 9.30
N ILE A 306 23.41 3.64 8.60
CA ILE A 306 22.49 4.41 7.73
C ILE A 306 22.35 3.81 6.33
N ASN A 307 22.97 2.66 6.09
CA ASN A 307 22.97 1.96 4.82
C ASN A 307 21.75 1.05 4.63
N GLN A 308 20.91 0.92 5.66
CA GLN A 308 19.77 0.01 5.64
C GLN A 308 18.51 0.69 6.15
N VAL A 309 17.38 0.32 5.55
CA VAL A 309 16.05 0.72 6.02
C VAL A 309 15.06 -0.41 5.76
N TYR A 310 14.16 -0.64 6.71
CA TYR A 310 12.96 -1.43 6.45
C TYR A 310 11.87 -0.52 5.89
N SER A 311 11.12 -1.00 4.90
CA SER A 311 9.87 -0.35 4.56
C SER A 311 8.90 -0.35 5.75
N ASP A 312 7.88 0.49 5.67
CA ASP A 312 6.67 0.30 6.48
C ASP A 312 6.10 -1.11 6.23
N THR A 313 5.48 -1.67 7.26
CA THR A 313 4.88 -3.00 7.20
C THR A 313 3.48 -2.92 6.63
N VAL A 314 3.25 -3.60 5.51
CA VAL A 314 1.90 -3.82 4.97
C VAL A 314 1.29 -4.98 5.75
N SER A 315 0.12 -4.78 6.35
CA SER A 315 -0.51 -5.73 7.27
C SER A 315 -1.90 -6.17 6.82
N ASN A 316 -2.44 -7.17 7.51
CA ASN A 316 -3.79 -7.71 7.31
C ASN A 316 -4.06 -8.31 5.92
N ILE A 317 -3.02 -8.75 5.21
CA ILE A 317 -3.22 -9.44 3.93
C ILE A 317 -3.75 -10.84 4.19
N LEU A 318 -4.91 -11.18 3.64
CA LEU A 318 -5.49 -12.51 3.81
C LEU A 318 -5.22 -13.37 2.58
N ILE A 319 -4.57 -14.50 2.78
CA ILE A 319 -4.43 -15.52 1.73
C ILE A 319 -5.29 -16.72 2.13
N SER A 320 -6.25 -17.10 1.28
CA SER A 320 -7.21 -18.15 1.60
C SER A 320 -7.56 -19.00 0.38
N ASP A 321 -8.23 -20.13 0.60
CA ASP A 321 -8.75 -20.93 -0.51
C ASP A 321 -9.64 -20.10 -1.44
N PRO A 322 -9.65 -20.41 -2.74
CA PRO A 322 -10.52 -19.73 -3.69
C PRO A 322 -11.98 -19.90 -3.31
N LEU A 323 -12.76 -18.83 -3.56
CA LEU A 323 -14.21 -18.86 -3.43
C LEU A 323 -14.77 -19.98 -4.32
N ALA A 324 -15.63 -20.82 -3.76
CA ALA A 324 -16.22 -21.94 -4.50
C ALA A 324 -17.72 -22.02 -4.23
N VAL A 325 -18.49 -22.34 -5.28
CA VAL A 325 -19.94 -22.48 -5.22
C VAL A 325 -20.42 -23.68 -6.05
N SER A 326 -21.45 -24.35 -5.56
CA SER A 326 -22.16 -25.41 -6.27
C SER A 326 -23.68 -25.25 -6.13
N VAL A 327 -24.43 -25.71 -7.13
CA VAL A 327 -25.88 -25.85 -7.03
C VAL A 327 -26.20 -27.18 -6.35
N THR A 328 -26.96 -27.14 -5.26
CA THR A 328 -27.32 -28.32 -4.45
C THR A 328 -28.75 -28.80 -4.69
N SER A 329 -29.62 -27.93 -5.19
CA SER A 329 -30.98 -28.27 -5.60
C SER A 329 -31.42 -27.37 -6.76
N PRO A 330 -32.14 -27.91 -7.76
CA PRO A 330 -32.40 -29.34 -7.97
C PRO A 330 -31.15 -30.16 -8.30
N THR A 331 -31.25 -31.48 -8.27
CA THR A 331 -30.18 -32.35 -8.80
C THR A 331 -30.18 -32.36 -10.32
N THR A 332 -29.02 -32.56 -10.92
CA THR A 332 -28.90 -32.65 -12.39
C THR A 332 -29.73 -33.83 -12.93
N GLY A 333 -30.39 -33.64 -14.07
CA GLY A 333 -31.28 -34.63 -14.70
C GLY A 333 -32.70 -34.71 -14.12
N THR A 334 -33.05 -33.87 -13.14
CA THR A 334 -34.41 -33.87 -12.57
C THR A 334 -35.45 -33.41 -13.59
N ASN A 335 -36.59 -34.12 -13.65
CA ASN A 335 -37.73 -33.77 -14.50
C ASN A 335 -38.71 -32.87 -13.75
N TYR A 336 -39.20 -31.85 -14.42
CA TYR A 336 -40.24 -30.95 -13.92
C TYR A 336 -41.28 -30.70 -15.01
N ASP A 337 -42.51 -30.36 -14.61
CA ASP A 337 -43.54 -29.92 -15.56
C ASP A 337 -43.38 -28.44 -15.88
N THR A 338 -43.71 -28.03 -17.12
CA THR A 338 -43.79 -26.60 -17.45
C THR A 338 -44.83 -25.91 -16.56
N GLY A 339 -44.49 -24.73 -16.03
CA GLY A 339 -45.32 -23.98 -15.08
C GLY A 339 -45.12 -24.40 -13.61
N GLN A 340 -44.39 -25.49 -13.34
CA GLN A 340 -44.05 -25.89 -11.96
C GLN A 340 -43.04 -24.89 -11.36
N THR A 341 -43.31 -24.45 -10.13
CA THR A 341 -42.35 -23.63 -9.36
C THR A 341 -41.24 -24.52 -8.81
N ILE A 342 -40.00 -24.20 -9.18
CA ILE A 342 -38.79 -24.94 -8.77
C ILE A 342 -38.02 -24.10 -7.76
N SER A 343 -37.56 -24.71 -6.67
CA SER A 343 -36.69 -24.07 -5.68
C SER A 343 -35.22 -24.39 -5.95
N PHE A 344 -34.39 -23.36 -5.97
CA PHE A 344 -32.96 -23.47 -6.21
C PHE A 344 -32.18 -23.23 -4.93
N ASN A 345 -31.23 -24.10 -4.62
CA ASN A 345 -30.33 -23.95 -3.48
C ASN A 345 -28.88 -24.04 -3.94
N SER A 346 -27.99 -23.33 -3.25
CA SER A 346 -26.55 -23.38 -3.48
C SER A 346 -25.78 -23.68 -2.19
N SER A 347 -24.55 -24.17 -2.34
CA SER A 347 -23.58 -24.26 -1.26
C SER A 347 -22.36 -23.45 -1.66
N VAL A 348 -21.97 -22.51 -0.78
CA VAL A 348 -20.78 -21.67 -0.94
C VAL A 348 -19.77 -22.04 0.12
N SER A 349 -18.50 -22.11 -0.28
CA SER A 349 -17.37 -22.37 0.60
C SER A 349 -16.28 -21.30 0.40
N ASN A 350 -15.49 -21.08 1.44
CA ASN A 350 -14.37 -20.15 1.46
C ASN A 350 -14.74 -18.67 1.20
N ALA A 351 -15.99 -18.27 1.44
CA ALA A 351 -16.39 -16.87 1.32
C ALA A 351 -15.75 -16.02 2.41
N VAL A 352 -15.02 -14.98 2.02
CA VAL A 352 -14.40 -14.03 2.94
C VAL A 352 -15.40 -12.91 3.22
N SER A 353 -15.65 -12.66 4.50
CA SER A 353 -16.66 -11.70 4.97
C SER A 353 -18.10 -12.02 4.47
N GLY A 354 -18.39 -13.30 4.27
CA GLY A 354 -19.69 -13.78 3.79
C GLY A 354 -19.93 -13.52 2.30
N VAL A 355 -21.10 -13.93 1.80
CA VAL A 355 -21.49 -13.71 0.41
C VAL A 355 -22.20 -12.36 0.29
N SER A 356 -21.68 -11.48 -0.57
CA SER A 356 -22.24 -10.16 -0.84
C SER A 356 -23.31 -10.19 -1.94
N ASN A 357 -23.23 -11.13 -2.89
CA ASN A 357 -24.19 -11.23 -3.99
C ASN A 357 -24.36 -12.66 -4.54
N TYR A 358 -25.54 -12.92 -5.11
CA TYR A 358 -25.88 -14.13 -5.88
C TYR A 358 -26.46 -13.71 -7.24
N SER A 359 -26.09 -14.40 -8.31
CA SER A 359 -26.69 -14.25 -9.64
C SER A 359 -27.01 -15.63 -10.21
N TRP A 360 -28.29 -15.96 -10.25
CA TRP A 360 -28.82 -17.21 -10.77
C TRP A 360 -29.20 -17.06 -12.23
N GLU A 361 -28.66 -17.94 -13.06
CA GLU A 361 -28.80 -17.88 -14.51
C GLU A 361 -29.25 -19.22 -15.07
N TYR A 362 -30.07 -19.17 -16.12
CA TYR A 362 -30.40 -20.35 -16.93
C TYR A 362 -29.99 -20.18 -18.39
N SER A 363 -29.79 -21.30 -19.08
CA SER A 363 -29.49 -21.36 -20.50
C SER A 363 -30.23 -22.51 -21.18
N THR A 364 -30.58 -22.36 -22.45
CA THR A 364 -31.13 -23.45 -23.29
C THR A 364 -30.06 -24.12 -24.15
N ASN A 365 -28.88 -23.51 -24.27
CA ASN A 365 -27.82 -23.92 -25.20
C ASN A 365 -26.40 -23.88 -24.58
N GLN A 366 -26.29 -23.55 -23.30
CA GLN A 366 -25.04 -23.36 -22.54
C GLN A 366 -24.14 -22.20 -23.00
N SER A 367 -24.60 -21.37 -23.95
CA SER A 367 -23.84 -20.21 -24.44
C SER A 367 -24.48 -18.88 -24.05
N THR A 368 -25.81 -18.77 -24.15
CA THR A 368 -26.55 -17.57 -23.74
C THR A 368 -27.22 -17.81 -22.40
N TRP A 369 -26.90 -16.98 -21.41
CA TRP A 369 -27.37 -17.09 -20.04
C TRP A 369 -28.34 -15.96 -19.72
N ILE A 370 -29.48 -16.31 -19.11
CA ILE A 370 -30.56 -15.40 -18.73
C ILE A 370 -30.65 -15.41 -17.21
N VAL A 371 -30.51 -14.22 -16.59
CA VAL A 371 -30.63 -14.04 -15.15
C VAL A 371 -32.10 -14.18 -14.73
N PHE A 372 -32.34 -14.97 -13.69
CA PHE A 372 -33.68 -15.15 -13.11
C PHE A 372 -33.74 -14.94 -11.60
N GLY A 373 -32.58 -14.79 -10.93
CA GLY A 373 -32.50 -14.44 -9.52
C GLY A 373 -31.26 -13.58 -9.24
N THR A 374 -31.45 -12.43 -8.60
CA THR A 374 -30.38 -11.47 -8.28
C THR A 374 -30.40 -11.18 -6.79
N SER A 375 -29.24 -11.26 -6.13
CA SER A 375 -29.07 -11.00 -4.69
C SER A 375 -29.96 -11.85 -3.78
N VAL A 376 -30.36 -13.03 -4.26
CA VAL A 376 -31.16 -14.02 -3.52
C VAL A 376 -30.40 -15.34 -3.49
N SER A 377 -30.16 -15.86 -2.27
CA SER A 377 -29.41 -17.12 -2.08
C SER A 377 -30.16 -18.34 -2.61
N ASN A 378 -31.47 -18.39 -2.35
CA ASN A 378 -32.35 -19.51 -2.72
C ASN A 378 -33.60 -19.02 -3.46
N PRO A 379 -33.52 -18.70 -4.77
CA PRO A 379 -34.67 -18.22 -5.52
C PRO A 379 -35.61 -19.37 -5.90
N THR A 380 -36.82 -19.01 -6.29
CA THR A 380 -37.77 -19.91 -6.95
C THR A 380 -38.03 -19.43 -8.38
N TYR A 381 -38.18 -20.35 -9.32
CA TYR A 381 -38.48 -20.01 -10.72
C TYR A 381 -39.32 -21.07 -11.42
N SER A 382 -40.18 -20.65 -12.36
CA SER A 382 -41.03 -21.54 -13.15
C SER A 382 -40.77 -21.35 -14.64
N PHE A 383 -40.51 -22.44 -15.36
CA PHE A 383 -40.26 -22.39 -16.80
C PHE A 383 -41.55 -22.57 -17.61
N SER A 384 -41.76 -21.71 -18.60
CA SER A 384 -42.93 -21.76 -19.49
C SER A 384 -42.74 -22.63 -20.75
N THR A 385 -41.53 -23.12 -20.99
CA THR A 385 -41.19 -23.89 -22.21
C THR A 385 -40.56 -25.23 -21.86
N THR A 386 -40.92 -26.25 -22.64
CA THR A 386 -40.38 -27.60 -22.54
C THR A 386 -38.90 -27.65 -22.96
N GLY A 387 -38.27 -28.80 -22.75
CA GLY A 387 -36.89 -29.09 -23.12
C GLY A 387 -35.88 -28.77 -22.01
N THR A 388 -34.62 -29.12 -22.27
CA THR A 388 -33.55 -29.03 -21.28
C THR A 388 -33.19 -27.57 -20.94
N LYS A 389 -33.03 -27.29 -19.65
CA LYS A 389 -32.53 -26.01 -19.12
C LYS A 389 -31.26 -26.27 -18.32
N TYR A 390 -30.21 -25.48 -18.56
CA TYR A 390 -28.97 -25.51 -17.80
C TYR A 390 -28.98 -24.39 -16.78
N ILE A 391 -28.64 -24.66 -15.53
CA ILE A 391 -28.73 -23.71 -14.43
C ILE A 391 -27.36 -23.56 -13.78
N ARG A 392 -26.94 -22.33 -13.52
CA ARG A 392 -25.73 -22.03 -12.75
C ARG A 392 -25.99 -20.88 -11.79
N VAL A 393 -25.11 -20.73 -10.82
CA VAL A 393 -25.08 -19.58 -9.92
C VAL A 393 -23.68 -18.98 -9.90
N THR A 394 -23.61 -17.65 -9.95
CA THR A 394 -22.40 -16.89 -9.68
C THR A 394 -22.54 -16.20 -8.33
N VAL A 395 -21.54 -16.31 -7.48
CA VAL A 395 -21.49 -15.65 -6.18
C VAL A 395 -20.34 -14.66 -6.12
N THR A 396 -20.54 -13.58 -5.38
CA THR A 396 -19.50 -12.62 -5.02
C THR A 396 -19.41 -12.58 -3.50
N ASP A 397 -18.21 -12.64 -2.93
CA ASP A 397 -18.02 -12.52 -1.48
C ASP A 397 -17.78 -11.07 -1.04
N GLY A 398 -17.63 -10.83 0.26
CA GLY A 398 -17.36 -9.51 0.81
C GLY A 398 -15.97 -8.96 0.48
N ALA A 399 -15.06 -9.80 -0.04
CA ALA A 399 -13.76 -9.42 -0.56
C ALA A 399 -13.76 -9.21 -2.09
N SER A 400 -14.95 -9.10 -2.71
CA SER A 400 -15.13 -8.93 -4.16
C SER A 400 -14.59 -10.07 -5.03
N ARG A 401 -14.27 -11.24 -4.45
CA ARG A 401 -13.93 -12.44 -5.21
C ARG A 401 -15.20 -13.03 -5.82
N THR A 402 -15.09 -13.60 -7.01
CA THR A 402 -16.24 -14.20 -7.71
C THR A 402 -16.00 -15.67 -8.01
N ALA A 403 -17.07 -16.47 -7.95
CA ALA A 403 -17.06 -17.87 -8.33
C ALA A 403 -18.36 -18.23 -9.04
N THR A 404 -18.26 -18.98 -10.13
CA THR A 404 -19.41 -19.50 -10.87
C THR A 404 -19.44 -21.02 -10.76
N SER A 405 -20.61 -21.57 -10.42
CA SER A 405 -20.78 -23.01 -10.32
C SER A 405 -20.68 -23.68 -11.68
N SER A 406 -20.37 -24.98 -11.70
CA SER A 406 -20.74 -25.83 -12.83
C SER A 406 -22.26 -25.78 -13.05
N SER A 407 -22.69 -25.96 -14.30
CA SER A 407 -24.12 -25.99 -14.62
C SER A 407 -24.72 -27.36 -14.32
N ILE A 408 -25.95 -27.36 -13.80
CA ILE A 408 -26.81 -28.55 -13.73
C ILE A 408 -27.82 -28.51 -14.89
N ASN A 409 -28.33 -29.66 -15.32
CA ASN A 409 -29.40 -29.73 -16.32
C ASN A 409 -30.74 -30.14 -15.71
N LEU A 410 -31.83 -29.50 -16.12
CA LEU A 410 -33.21 -29.84 -15.79
C LEU A 410 -33.96 -30.20 -17.06
N VAL A 411 -34.90 -31.13 -17.01
CA VAL A 411 -35.72 -31.53 -18.17
C VAL A 411 -37.17 -31.10 -17.92
N LEU A 412 -37.68 -30.20 -18.77
CA LEU A 412 -39.03 -29.67 -18.66
C LEU A 412 -39.95 -30.40 -19.64
N SER A 413 -40.95 -31.11 -19.11
CA SER A 413 -41.96 -31.82 -19.89
C SER A 413 -43.30 -31.08 -19.85
N ALA A 414 -44.14 -31.32 -20.86
CA ALA A 414 -45.53 -30.90 -20.76
C ALA A 414 -46.21 -31.71 -19.64
N PRO A 415 -47.18 -31.13 -18.89
CA PRO A 415 -47.86 -31.83 -17.81
C PRO A 415 -48.46 -33.15 -18.30
N ALA A 416 -48.23 -34.23 -17.55
CA ALA A 416 -48.75 -35.54 -17.90
C ALA A 416 -50.29 -35.52 -17.89
N VAL A 417 -50.90 -35.85 -19.03
CA VAL A 417 -52.35 -36.05 -19.12
C VAL A 417 -52.66 -37.45 -18.61
N VAL A 418 -53.16 -37.57 -17.38
CA VAL A 418 -53.65 -38.84 -16.82
C VAL A 418 -55.04 -39.10 -17.38
N LEU A 419 -55.15 -40.05 -18.30
CA LEU A 419 -56.42 -40.63 -18.72
C LEU A 419 -56.87 -41.65 -17.65
N LEU A 420 -57.81 -41.26 -16.79
CA LEU A 420 -58.51 -42.20 -15.92
C LEU A 420 -59.43 -43.08 -16.78
N ASN A 421 -58.96 -44.26 -17.17
CA ASN A 421 -59.82 -45.36 -17.58
C ASN A 421 -60.32 -46.05 -16.30
N GLN A 422 -61.42 -45.57 -15.73
CA GLN A 422 -62.18 -46.35 -14.74
C GLN A 422 -63.65 -46.39 -15.15
N THR A 423 -64.13 -47.61 -15.36
CA THR A 423 -65.46 -47.91 -15.89
C THR A 423 -66.56 -47.89 -14.84
N SER A 424 -66.30 -47.62 -13.55
CA SER A 424 -67.35 -47.42 -12.51
C SER A 424 -66.75 -46.97 -11.16
N ILE A 425 -67.29 -45.91 -10.56
CA ILE A 425 -66.99 -45.47 -9.18
C ILE A 425 -68.27 -45.66 -8.35
N THR A 426 -68.20 -46.42 -7.25
CA THR A 426 -69.37 -46.75 -6.41
C THR A 426 -69.36 -46.10 -5.02
N SER A 427 -68.33 -45.33 -4.64
CA SER A 427 -68.29 -44.56 -3.38
C SER A 427 -67.19 -43.48 -3.35
N LEU A 428 -67.45 -42.33 -2.73
CA LEU A 428 -66.47 -41.27 -2.42
C LEU A 428 -66.58 -40.90 -0.91
N SER A 429 -65.48 -40.97 -0.14
CA SER A 429 -65.56 -40.75 1.31
C SER A 429 -65.94 -39.30 1.65
N GLY A 430 -66.92 -39.10 2.53
CA GLY A 430 -67.36 -37.77 2.99
C GLY A 430 -68.56 -37.16 2.23
N TRP A 431 -69.19 -37.92 1.33
CA TRP A 431 -70.36 -37.51 0.54
C TRP A 431 -71.52 -38.49 0.77
N SER A 432 -72.73 -37.99 1.05
CA SER A 432 -73.94 -38.82 1.21
C SER A 432 -74.79 -38.80 -0.07
N GLN A 433 -75.14 -40.00 -0.56
CA GLN A 433 -75.94 -40.23 -1.76
C GLN A 433 -77.43 -40.32 -1.42
N SER A 434 -78.29 -39.67 -2.21
CA SER A 434 -79.72 -39.95 -2.25
C SER A 434 -80.04 -40.63 -3.58
N GLY A 435 -80.24 -41.95 -3.53
CA GLY A 435 -80.93 -42.79 -4.52
C GLY A 435 -80.65 -42.53 -6.01
N GLY A 436 -79.70 -43.27 -6.58
CA GLY A 436 -79.51 -43.38 -8.04
C GLY A 436 -78.06 -43.70 -8.41
N THR A 437 -77.85 -44.75 -9.21
CA THR A 437 -76.55 -45.24 -9.68
C THR A 437 -75.83 -44.16 -10.49
N VAL A 438 -74.57 -43.87 -10.15
CA VAL A 438 -73.76 -42.82 -10.80
C VAL A 438 -72.53 -43.45 -11.47
N VAL A 439 -72.34 -43.11 -12.75
CA VAL A 439 -71.03 -43.12 -13.42
C VAL A 439 -70.41 -41.75 -13.13
N ALA A 440 -69.27 -41.74 -12.43
CA ALA A 440 -68.65 -40.51 -11.97
C ALA A 440 -67.77 -39.88 -13.06
N GLN A 441 -67.80 -38.54 -13.13
CA GLN A 441 -66.83 -37.70 -13.82
C GLN A 441 -66.06 -36.89 -12.75
N PRO A 442 -64.73 -36.76 -12.80
CA PRO A 442 -64.01 -35.81 -11.97
C PRO A 442 -63.81 -34.46 -12.69
N ALA A 443 -64.03 -33.35 -11.98
CA ALA A 443 -63.38 -32.06 -12.21
C ALA A 443 -61.90 -32.19 -11.77
N PHE A 444 -60.90 -31.49 -12.32
CA PHE A 444 -60.74 -30.03 -12.32
C PHE A 444 -59.67 -29.53 -13.32
N SER A 445 -59.77 -28.21 -13.57
CA SER A 445 -58.74 -27.23 -13.96
C SER A 445 -57.89 -27.46 -15.21
N GLY A 446 -58.16 -26.64 -16.23
CA GLY A 446 -57.14 -26.07 -17.11
C GLY A 446 -56.52 -27.00 -18.15
N GLY A 447 -57.21 -27.21 -19.27
CA GLY A 447 -56.65 -27.84 -20.48
C GLY A 447 -57.67 -28.77 -21.15
N GLY A 448 -58.16 -28.39 -22.33
CA GLY A 448 -59.35 -28.98 -22.95
C GLY A 448 -59.28 -30.48 -23.25
N VAL A 449 -60.39 -31.18 -22.99
CA VAL A 449 -60.65 -32.56 -23.41
C VAL A 449 -61.99 -32.60 -24.16
N LYS A 450 -62.02 -33.23 -25.35
CA LYS A 450 -63.26 -33.59 -26.06
C LYS A 450 -63.78 -34.90 -25.48
N LEU A 451 -65.06 -34.95 -25.11
CA LEU A 451 -65.77 -36.17 -24.75
C LEU A 451 -66.89 -36.42 -25.76
N ASN A 452 -67.03 -37.68 -26.19
CA ASN A 452 -68.12 -38.15 -27.05
C ASN A 452 -69.37 -38.49 -26.20
N GLU A 453 -70.52 -38.24 -26.83
CA GLU A 453 -71.91 -38.36 -26.40
C GLU A 453 -72.26 -39.50 -25.41
N PHE A 454 -73.02 -39.18 -24.34
CA PHE A 454 -73.82 -40.15 -23.59
C PHE A 454 -75.12 -39.54 -23.02
N TRP A 455 -76.17 -40.35 -22.94
CA TRP A 455 -77.57 -39.96 -22.83
C TRP A 455 -78.16 -40.04 -21.40
N SER A 456 -78.87 -38.97 -21.02
CA SER A 456 -80.05 -38.89 -20.12
C SER A 456 -79.94 -38.84 -18.57
N SER A 457 -80.73 -37.90 -18.04
CA SER A 457 -81.36 -37.72 -16.71
C SER A 457 -80.48 -37.35 -15.48
N ALA A 458 -80.84 -36.20 -14.89
CA ALA A 458 -80.06 -35.41 -13.94
C ALA A 458 -80.22 -35.83 -12.46
N GLY A 459 -79.11 -35.79 -11.70
CA GLY A 459 -79.07 -35.83 -10.24
C GLY A 459 -77.88 -35.01 -9.70
N PHE A 460 -78.05 -34.37 -8.54
CA PHE A 460 -77.07 -33.43 -7.94
C PHE A 460 -76.49 -33.99 -6.64
N PHE A 461 -75.22 -33.68 -6.35
CA PHE A 461 -74.59 -33.86 -5.03
C PHE A 461 -74.31 -32.50 -4.38
N TYR A 462 -74.41 -32.39 -3.06
CA TYR A 462 -74.06 -31.18 -2.30
C TYR A 462 -73.18 -31.52 -1.09
N GLN A 463 -72.35 -30.55 -0.69
CA GLN A 463 -71.58 -30.59 0.54
C GLN A 463 -72.03 -29.40 1.41
N GLY A 464 -72.69 -29.68 2.54
CA GLY A 464 -73.02 -28.65 3.51
C GLY A 464 -71.81 -28.37 4.40
N LEU A 465 -71.20 -27.19 4.27
CA LEU A 465 -70.30 -26.67 5.29
C LEU A 465 -71.06 -25.64 6.13
N SER A 466 -71.16 -25.91 7.43
CA SER A 466 -71.72 -25.01 8.41
C SER A 466 -70.85 -23.75 8.55
N THR A 467 -71.54 -22.61 8.63
CA THR A 467 -71.11 -21.27 9.08
C THR A 467 -70.03 -20.54 8.27
N GLN A 468 -70.51 -19.58 7.44
CA GLN A 468 -69.79 -18.50 6.72
C GLN A 468 -68.83 -19.00 5.63
N GLY A 469 -69.04 -18.83 4.32
CA GLY A 469 -69.91 -17.98 3.54
C GLY A 469 -69.21 -17.73 2.20
N ASN A 470 -69.59 -18.48 1.16
CA ASN A 470 -69.62 -18.11 -0.27
C ASN A 470 -69.73 -19.38 -1.13
N LEU A 471 -70.90 -19.54 -1.77
CA LEU A 471 -71.15 -20.56 -2.77
C LEU A 471 -70.76 -19.99 -4.14
N VAL A 472 -69.68 -20.46 -4.74
CA VAL A 472 -69.29 -20.11 -6.12
C VAL A 472 -69.76 -21.22 -7.04
N LEU A 473 -70.70 -20.91 -7.95
CA LEU A 473 -71.17 -21.79 -9.00
C LEU A 473 -70.59 -21.31 -10.33
N GLU A 474 -69.60 -22.01 -10.87
CA GLU A 474 -69.13 -21.84 -12.25
C GLU A 474 -69.57 -23.05 -13.08
N GLY A 475 -70.35 -22.82 -14.14
CA GLY A 475 -70.82 -23.87 -15.04
C GLY A 475 -70.90 -23.38 -16.49
N VAL A 476 -70.43 -24.21 -17.43
CA VAL A 476 -70.56 -24.00 -18.87
C VAL A 476 -71.74 -24.85 -19.38
N VAL A 477 -72.73 -24.21 -20.00
CA VAL A 477 -73.85 -24.92 -20.66
C VAL A 477 -73.44 -25.26 -22.09
N SER A 478 -73.33 -26.55 -22.41
CA SER A 478 -73.28 -27.06 -23.78
C SER A 478 -74.67 -27.59 -24.14
N LEU A 479 -75.39 -26.91 -25.03
CA LEU A 479 -76.62 -27.44 -25.61
C LEU A 479 -76.28 -28.19 -26.91
N ALA A 480 -76.34 -29.52 -26.84
CA ALA A 480 -76.35 -30.38 -28.01
C ALA A 480 -77.55 -31.33 -27.91
N SER A 481 -78.64 -31.00 -28.59
CA SER A 481 -79.41 -31.94 -29.42
C SER A 481 -80.48 -31.18 -30.22
N GLU A 482 -80.54 -31.48 -31.50
CA GLU A 482 -81.75 -31.29 -32.30
C GLU A 482 -82.70 -32.43 -31.91
N ASN A 483 -83.95 -32.09 -31.53
CA ASN A 483 -85.07 -33.01 -31.27
C ASN A 483 -85.15 -33.71 -29.90
N ASP A 484 -85.25 -32.94 -28.81
CA ASP A 484 -85.95 -33.45 -27.62
C ASP A 484 -86.78 -32.36 -26.93
N THR A 485 -88.02 -32.67 -26.56
CA THR A 485 -89.04 -31.76 -26.01
C THR A 485 -88.94 -31.60 -24.49
N SER A 486 -87.80 -31.94 -23.89
CA SER A 486 -87.60 -31.84 -22.45
C SER A 486 -87.19 -30.42 -22.01
N GLN A 487 -88.06 -29.76 -21.24
CA GLN A 487 -87.76 -28.49 -20.57
C GLN A 487 -86.70 -28.70 -19.47
N ALA A 488 -85.51 -28.13 -19.64
CA ALA A 488 -84.51 -28.04 -18.57
C ALA A 488 -84.52 -26.61 -18.00
N GLY A 489 -85.13 -26.42 -16.83
CA GLY A 489 -85.09 -25.17 -16.08
C GLY A 489 -84.02 -25.21 -15.00
N LEU A 490 -83.13 -24.21 -14.97
CA LEU A 490 -82.22 -23.97 -13.84
C LEU A 490 -82.96 -23.10 -12.79
N THR A 491 -83.05 -23.58 -11.55
CA THR A 491 -83.66 -22.84 -10.43
C THR A 491 -82.56 -22.35 -9.50
N PHE A 492 -82.48 -21.04 -9.24
CA PHE A 492 -81.62 -20.45 -8.22
C PHE A 492 -82.49 -19.98 -7.05
N ASN A 493 -82.32 -20.59 -5.88
CA ASN A 493 -82.94 -20.12 -4.63
C ASN A 493 -81.88 -19.39 -3.79
N TYR A 494 -82.04 -18.08 -3.60
CA TYR A 494 -81.27 -17.33 -2.61
C TYR A 494 -82.14 -17.08 -1.38
N SER A 495 -81.70 -17.55 -0.22
CA SER A 495 -82.46 -17.53 1.03
C SER A 495 -81.87 -16.52 2.01
N SER A 496 -82.40 -15.29 1.99
CA SER A 496 -82.75 -14.56 3.20
C SER A 496 -83.77 -13.48 2.83
N THR A 497 -85.02 -13.70 3.24
CA THR A 497 -86.18 -12.80 3.13
C THR A 497 -86.60 -12.38 1.70
N SER A 498 -87.60 -13.11 1.17
CA SER A 498 -88.65 -12.62 0.25
C SER A 498 -88.22 -12.04 -1.12
N ALA A 499 -87.69 -12.87 -2.03
CA ALA A 499 -87.86 -12.73 -3.48
C ALA A 499 -87.33 -13.96 -4.21
N SER A 500 -88.11 -14.56 -5.12
CA SER A 500 -87.64 -15.58 -6.06
C SER A 500 -87.73 -15.00 -7.47
N TYR A 501 -86.65 -15.10 -8.25
CA TYR A 501 -86.63 -14.69 -9.66
C TYR A 501 -86.44 -15.94 -10.54
N VAL A 502 -87.27 -16.08 -11.56
CA VAL A 502 -87.15 -17.13 -12.58
C VAL A 502 -86.74 -16.46 -13.88
N CYS A 503 -85.66 -16.93 -14.52
CA CYS A 503 -85.28 -16.54 -15.86
C CYS A 503 -85.26 -17.80 -16.72
N SER A 504 -86.17 -17.90 -17.71
CA SER A 504 -86.19 -18.99 -18.68
C SER A 504 -85.68 -18.47 -20.02
N ILE A 505 -84.71 -19.15 -20.62
CA ILE A 505 -84.34 -18.96 -22.02
C ILE A 505 -85.05 -20.05 -22.81
N THR A 506 -86.02 -19.68 -23.63
CA THR A 506 -86.72 -20.60 -24.55
C THR A 506 -85.96 -20.69 -25.87
N ASN A 507 -85.98 -21.88 -26.47
CA ASN A 507 -85.45 -22.15 -27.81
C ASN A 507 -86.59 -21.97 -28.82
N ASP A 508 -86.35 -21.22 -29.90
CA ASP A 508 -87.35 -20.88 -30.91
C ASP A 508 -87.86 -22.14 -31.63
N TYR A 509 -89.15 -22.44 -31.53
CA TYR A 509 -90.06 -22.63 -32.67
C TYR A 509 -91.51 -22.73 -32.15
N GLY A 510 -92.20 -21.59 -32.12
CA GLY A 510 -93.66 -21.49 -31.93
C GLY A 510 -94.07 -20.93 -30.57
N ASN A 511 -94.61 -19.69 -30.58
CA ASN A 511 -95.38 -19.01 -29.52
C ASN A 511 -95.10 -19.43 -28.06
N ASP A 512 -94.17 -18.77 -27.36
CA ASP A 512 -94.15 -18.75 -25.90
C ASP A 512 -93.44 -17.49 -25.37
N GLY A 513 -94.12 -16.74 -24.49
CA GLY A 513 -93.63 -15.49 -23.89
C GLY A 513 -92.76 -15.70 -22.64
N LEU A 514 -92.03 -14.65 -22.26
CA LEU A 514 -91.18 -14.58 -21.06
C LEU A 514 -92.02 -14.41 -19.78
N TYR A 515 -91.87 -15.29 -18.78
CA TYR A 515 -92.58 -15.21 -17.51
C TYR A 515 -91.67 -14.74 -16.37
N LEU A 516 -92.04 -13.64 -15.71
CA LEU A 516 -91.45 -13.18 -14.46
C LEU A 516 -92.49 -13.32 -13.33
N LYS A 517 -92.16 -14.10 -12.30
CA LYS A 517 -92.97 -14.24 -11.07
C LYS A 517 -92.23 -13.59 -9.91
N TYR A 518 -92.98 -12.94 -9.02
CA TYR A 518 -92.48 -12.43 -7.73
C TYR A 518 -93.49 -12.78 -6.64
N GLY A 519 -93.02 -13.42 -5.56
CA GLY A 519 -93.84 -13.66 -4.37
C GLY A 519 -95.15 -14.43 -4.61
N GLY A 520 -95.14 -15.40 -5.53
CA GLY A 520 -96.30 -16.25 -5.83
C GLY A 520 -97.36 -15.64 -6.77
N SER A 521 -97.21 -14.38 -7.19
CA SER A 521 -98.10 -13.75 -8.18
C SER A 521 -97.39 -13.57 -9.53
N GLN A 522 -98.12 -13.77 -10.63
CA GLN A 522 -97.64 -13.59 -12.01
C GLN A 522 -97.72 -12.11 -12.38
N LEU A 523 -96.61 -11.50 -12.80
CA LEU A 523 -96.52 -10.04 -12.97
C LEU A 523 -96.70 -9.52 -14.41
N ALA A 524 -96.82 -10.39 -15.43
CA ALA A 524 -97.27 -10.01 -16.79
C ALA A 524 -97.64 -11.23 -17.66
N THR A 525 -98.53 -11.02 -18.63
CA THR A 525 -98.76 -11.82 -19.85
C THR A 525 -98.91 -10.88 -21.03
N ASP A 526 -98.46 -11.26 -22.22
CA ASP A 526 -98.92 -10.60 -23.44
C ASP A 526 -100.40 -10.92 -23.63
N LYS A 527 -101.24 -9.92 -23.39
CA LYS A 527 -102.29 -9.40 -24.27
C LYS A 527 -102.96 -8.26 -23.50
N ASP A 528 -102.51 -7.04 -23.81
CA ASP A 528 -103.03 -5.74 -23.35
C ASP A 528 -103.06 -5.50 -21.82
N GLY A 529 -101.95 -5.04 -21.23
CA GLY A 529 -101.95 -4.48 -19.87
C GLY A 529 -100.57 -4.12 -19.30
N SER A 530 -100.37 -2.83 -19.01
CA SER A 530 -99.16 -2.12 -18.55
C SER A 530 -98.09 -2.88 -17.74
N TRP A 531 -96.81 -2.64 -18.08
CA TRP A 531 -95.63 -2.98 -17.28
C TRP A 531 -95.61 -2.22 -15.95
N LYS A 532 -95.52 -2.92 -14.82
CA LYS A 532 -95.12 -2.32 -13.53
C LYS A 532 -93.86 -3.01 -13.04
N VAL A 533 -92.70 -2.40 -13.31
CA VAL A 533 -91.42 -2.81 -12.73
C VAL A 533 -91.15 -1.91 -11.52
N PRO A 534 -90.80 -2.44 -10.33
CA PRO A 534 -90.29 -1.62 -9.24
C PRO A 534 -88.96 -0.97 -9.62
N ALA A 535 -88.79 0.31 -9.29
CA ALA A 535 -87.57 1.05 -9.56
C ALA A 535 -86.34 0.37 -8.93
N GLY A 536 -85.33 0.08 -9.75
CA GLY A 536 -84.05 -0.49 -9.34
C GLY A 536 -83.13 -0.67 -10.55
N ASN A 537 -81.82 -0.47 -10.36
CA ASN A 537 -80.82 -0.77 -11.38
C ASN A 537 -80.50 -2.27 -11.32
N TYR A 538 -80.66 -2.98 -12.44
CA TYR A 538 -80.36 -4.41 -12.53
C TYR A 538 -79.17 -4.61 -13.48
N ASN A 539 -78.10 -5.25 -12.99
CA ASN A 539 -76.98 -5.67 -13.82
C ASN A 539 -77.22 -7.12 -14.29
N ILE A 540 -77.42 -7.32 -15.58
CA ILE A 540 -77.49 -8.65 -16.18
C ILE A 540 -76.24 -8.83 -17.06
N LYS A 541 -75.36 -9.74 -16.66
CA LYS A 541 -74.17 -10.12 -17.45
C LYS A 541 -74.51 -11.37 -18.25
N VAL A 542 -74.40 -11.31 -19.57
CA VAL A 542 -74.58 -12.47 -20.47
C VAL A 542 -73.26 -12.70 -21.20
N GLU A 543 -72.59 -13.82 -20.91
CA GLU A 543 -71.37 -14.24 -21.61
C GLU A 543 -71.69 -15.46 -22.48
N ALA A 544 -71.29 -15.41 -23.76
CA ALA A 544 -71.44 -16.52 -24.69
C ALA A 544 -70.04 -17.04 -25.07
N PHE A 545 -69.82 -18.35 -24.92
CA PHE A 545 -68.57 -19.02 -25.31
C PHE A 545 -68.86 -20.11 -26.36
N GLY A 546 -68.15 -20.07 -27.49
CA GLY A 546 -68.21 -21.10 -28.54
C GLY A 546 -67.81 -20.56 -29.92
N SER A 547 -67.12 -21.38 -30.71
CA SER A 547 -66.47 -20.97 -31.97
C SER A 547 -67.39 -20.82 -33.19
N SER A 548 -68.71 -20.91 -33.04
CA SER A 548 -69.63 -20.78 -34.18
C SER A 548 -71.09 -20.51 -33.79
N LYS A 549 -71.43 -19.34 -33.26
CA LYS A 549 -72.83 -18.82 -33.29
C LYS A 549 -72.83 -17.29 -33.48
N LYS A 550 -73.75 -16.81 -34.32
CA LYS A 550 -74.02 -15.38 -34.54
C LYS A 550 -75.01 -14.91 -33.47
N CYS A 551 -74.64 -13.94 -32.64
CA CYS A 551 -75.63 -13.21 -31.84
C CYS A 551 -76.45 -12.34 -32.81
N LYS A 552 -77.74 -12.61 -32.99
CA LYS A 552 -78.66 -11.64 -33.58
C LYS A 552 -79.07 -10.66 -32.48
N TYR A 553 -78.60 -9.42 -32.57
CA TYR A 553 -79.15 -8.32 -31.79
C TYR A 553 -80.48 -7.91 -32.42
N TRP A 554 -81.52 -7.75 -31.60
CA TRP A 554 -82.76 -7.10 -32.02
C TRP A 554 -82.62 -5.61 -31.74
N GLU A 555 -82.77 -4.76 -32.77
CA GLU A 555 -82.97 -3.32 -32.58
C GLU A 555 -84.28 -3.12 -31.83
N VAL A 556 -84.23 -2.44 -30.68
CA VAL A 556 -85.43 -1.87 -30.07
C VAL A 556 -85.65 -0.52 -30.76
N GLY A 557 -86.77 -0.41 -31.46
CA GLY A 557 -87.17 0.79 -32.20
C GLY A 557 -87.33 2.03 -31.33
N ASP A 558 -87.25 3.17 -32.01
CA ASP A 558 -87.16 4.52 -31.50
C ASP A 558 -88.28 4.92 -30.51
N SER A 559 -87.92 5.13 -29.23
CA SER A 559 -88.43 6.23 -28.38
C SER A 559 -87.62 6.31 -27.08
N GLU A 560 -87.15 7.52 -26.75
CA GLU A 560 -86.18 7.94 -25.70
C GLU A 560 -86.33 7.39 -24.26
N PRO A 561 -85.39 7.69 -23.30
CA PRO A 561 -83.93 7.91 -23.39
C PRO A 561 -83.13 7.03 -22.39
N GLY A 562 -81.82 6.84 -22.64
CA GLY A 562 -80.85 6.79 -21.53
C GLY A 562 -80.21 5.45 -21.12
N TRP A 563 -79.85 4.55 -22.04
CA TRP A 563 -78.99 3.40 -21.71
C TRP A 563 -77.69 3.41 -22.51
N THR A 564 -76.55 3.46 -21.82
CA THR A 564 -75.20 3.37 -22.39
C THR A 564 -74.69 1.94 -22.23
N LEU A 565 -74.44 1.23 -23.34
CA LEU A 565 -73.83 -0.10 -23.34
C LEU A 565 -72.31 0.06 -23.54
N SER A 566 -71.51 -0.28 -22.52
CA SER A 566 -70.05 -0.33 -22.61
C SER A 566 -69.59 -1.77 -22.86
N VAL A 567 -68.83 -1.99 -23.93
CA VAL A 567 -68.17 -3.27 -24.25
C VAL A 567 -66.67 -3.07 -24.11
N THR A 568 -66.03 -3.79 -23.20
CA THR A 568 -64.56 -3.76 -23.05
C THR A 568 -63.95 -5.03 -23.67
N ASN A 569 -63.19 -4.86 -24.76
CA ASN A 569 -62.46 -5.93 -25.44
C ASN A 569 -61.14 -6.25 -24.72
N SER A 570 -60.75 -7.53 -24.68
CA SER A 570 -59.34 -7.94 -24.52
C SER A 570 -58.90 -8.87 -25.65
N SER A 571 -57.65 -8.69 -26.08
CA SER A 571 -57.03 -9.00 -27.38
C SER A 571 -56.88 -10.49 -27.75
N ARG A 572 -56.94 -10.76 -29.06
CA ARG A 572 -56.47 -12.01 -29.70
C ARG A 572 -55.01 -11.87 -30.12
N ASN A 573 -54.21 -12.90 -29.82
CA ASN A 573 -52.93 -13.16 -30.45
C ASN A 573 -53.13 -13.81 -31.82
N THR A 574 -52.29 -13.43 -32.77
CA THR A 574 -52.39 -13.65 -34.21
C THR A 574 -52.03 -15.08 -34.65
N GLY A 575 -52.87 -15.67 -35.51
CA GLY A 575 -52.56 -16.83 -36.35
C GLY A 575 -53.11 -16.59 -37.75
N GLN A 576 -52.26 -16.78 -38.75
CA GLN A 576 -52.42 -16.44 -40.17
C GLN A 576 -53.60 -17.12 -40.89
N TRP A 577 -53.84 -16.60 -42.10
CA TRP A 577 -54.64 -17.09 -43.24
C TRP A 577 -55.97 -16.37 -43.47
N GLY A 578 -56.06 -15.72 -44.63
CA GLY A 578 -56.95 -14.62 -44.93
C GLY A 578 -58.30 -14.97 -45.56
N GLY A 579 -59.07 -13.92 -45.81
CA GLY A 579 -60.31 -13.93 -46.57
C GLY A 579 -61.09 -12.63 -46.34
N TRP A 580 -61.17 -11.78 -47.35
CA TRP A 580 -61.97 -10.55 -47.36
C TRP A 580 -63.45 -10.86 -47.60
N VAL A 581 -64.37 -10.16 -46.91
CA VAL A 581 -65.73 -9.88 -47.40
C VAL A 581 -66.15 -8.46 -46.99
N LEU A 582 -66.63 -7.69 -47.97
CA LEU A 582 -67.08 -6.29 -47.90
C LEU A 582 -68.58 -6.16 -47.50
N VAL A 583 -68.85 -5.16 -46.64
CA VAL A 583 -69.88 -4.08 -46.68
C VAL A 583 -71.39 -4.37 -46.64
N SER A 584 -72.10 -3.80 -45.64
CA SER A 584 -73.00 -2.61 -45.69
C SER A 584 -73.58 -2.38 -44.26
N GLY A 585 -73.85 -1.20 -43.69
CA GLY A 585 -74.16 0.13 -44.21
C GLY A 585 -74.13 1.24 -43.13
N VAL A 586 -74.23 2.48 -43.62
CA VAL A 586 -74.46 3.81 -43.00
C VAL A 586 -73.65 4.23 -41.76
N VAL A 587 -72.54 4.95 -42.03
CA VAL A 587 -71.87 5.85 -41.07
C VAL A 587 -72.68 7.14 -40.96
N LYS A 588 -73.20 7.48 -39.77
CA LYS A 588 -74.00 8.71 -39.54
C LYS A 588 -73.31 9.84 -38.76
N SER A 589 -72.05 9.68 -38.33
CA SER A 589 -71.10 10.79 -38.08
C SER A 589 -69.81 10.28 -37.43
N ILE A 590 -68.69 10.92 -37.78
CA ILE A 590 -67.41 10.80 -37.10
C ILE A 590 -67.24 12.06 -36.26
N LYS A 591 -66.98 11.92 -34.96
CA LYS A 591 -66.48 13.02 -34.13
C LYS A 591 -65.28 12.52 -33.35
N ALA A 592 -64.10 12.83 -33.88
CA ALA A 592 -62.84 12.69 -33.16
C ALA A 592 -62.69 13.88 -32.23
N THR A 593 -62.39 13.62 -30.96
CA THR A 593 -61.86 14.63 -30.05
C THR A 593 -60.66 14.03 -29.33
N THR A 594 -59.47 14.46 -29.74
CA THR A 594 -58.22 14.29 -29.01
C THR A 594 -58.15 15.35 -27.92
N TYR A 595 -57.83 14.96 -26.69
CA TYR A 595 -57.16 15.82 -25.72
C TYR A 595 -55.87 15.11 -25.31
N GLY A 596 -54.78 15.88 -25.35
CA GLY A 596 -53.39 15.41 -25.39
C GLY A 596 -52.80 14.93 -24.07
#